data_AF-A0A202DSD2-F1
#
_entry.id   AF-A0A202DSD2-F1
#
_cell.length_a   1.000
_cell.length_b   1.000
_cell.length_c   1.000
_cell.angle_alpha   90.00
_cell.angle_beta   90.00
_cell.angle_gamma   90.00
#
_symmetry.space_group_name_H-M   'P 1'
#
loop_
_entity.id
_entity.type
_entity.pdbx_description
1 polymer ?
#
loop_
_entity_poly.entity_id
_entity_poly.type
_entity_poly.pdbx_seq_one_letter_code
_entity_poly.pdbx_strand_id
1 'polypeptide(L)'
;MDLPVFATEQYPEGLGATDLKIHKALGDIEISTKLSYSCCGINSFKAQLRAQKIDQLVICGIESHVCVWQTAMDLSDDGFQVEVAVDATASRKNTDHENALKRMTQAGIMTTTVEMALFELLEVAEGDVFKKVLKLIK
;
A
#
# COMPACT_ATOMS: atom_id res chain seq x y z
N MET A 1 -6.18 11.53 -10.32
CA MET A 1 -5.21 11.93 -9.27
C MET A 1 -3.95 11.23 -9.69
N ASP A 2 -2.97 11.99 -10.16
CA ASP A 2 -1.77 11.42 -10.79
C ASP A 2 -0.74 11.09 -9.72
N LEU A 3 -1.09 10.15 -8.84
CA LEU A 3 -0.27 9.73 -7.72
C LEU A 3 0.72 8.65 -8.17
N PRO A 4 1.98 8.68 -7.69
CA PRO A 4 2.94 7.62 -7.95
C PRO A 4 2.48 6.32 -7.27
N VAL A 5 2.57 5.21 -8.01
CA VAL A 5 2.19 3.88 -7.54
C VAL A 5 3.39 2.96 -7.69
N PHE A 6 3.65 2.18 -6.64
CA PHE A 6 4.72 1.19 -6.62
C PHE A 6 4.11 -0.19 -6.38
N ALA A 7 4.51 -1.17 -7.18
CA ALA A 7 4.01 -2.53 -7.11
C ALA A 7 5.17 -3.52 -6.90
N THR A 8 4.92 -4.56 -6.09
CA THR A 8 5.92 -5.60 -5.85
C THR A 8 5.33 -7.00 -5.89
N GLU A 9 6.12 -7.95 -6.36
CA GLU A 9 5.82 -9.38 -6.34
C GLU A 9 6.81 -10.13 -5.43
N GLN A 10 6.26 -10.96 -4.53
CA GLN A 10 7.07 -11.85 -3.71
C GLN A 10 7.34 -13.14 -4.49
N TYR A 11 8.59 -13.42 -4.83
CA TYR A 11 9.02 -14.69 -5.47
C TYR A 11 8.02 -15.24 -6.52
N PRO A 12 7.76 -14.49 -7.61
CA PRO A 12 6.70 -14.83 -8.57
C PRO A 12 6.90 -16.19 -9.25
N GLU A 13 8.14 -16.69 -9.33
CA GLU A 13 8.43 -18.03 -9.86
C GLU A 13 7.79 -19.15 -9.03
N GLY A 14 7.61 -18.95 -7.72
CA GLY A 14 6.98 -19.91 -6.83
C GLY A 14 5.58 -19.55 -6.35
N LEU A 15 5.24 -18.26 -6.32
CA LEU A 15 3.95 -17.76 -5.80
C LEU A 15 3.01 -17.26 -6.90
N GLY A 16 3.48 -17.16 -8.13
CA GLY A 16 2.74 -16.60 -9.25
C GLY A 16 2.86 -15.07 -9.33
N ALA A 17 2.50 -14.55 -10.50
CA ALA A 17 2.44 -13.11 -10.74
C ALA A 17 1.21 -12.47 -10.08
N THR A 18 1.20 -11.15 -10.05
CA THR A 18 0.07 -10.31 -9.64
C THR A 18 -1.20 -10.72 -10.38
N ASP A 19 -2.33 -10.75 -9.67
CA ASP A 19 -3.64 -11.09 -10.26
C ASP A 19 -3.94 -10.24 -11.50
N LEU A 20 -4.46 -10.88 -12.55
CA LEU A 20 -4.67 -10.24 -13.85
C LEU A 20 -5.58 -9.01 -13.77
N LYS A 21 -6.55 -8.95 -12.86
CA LYS A 21 -7.42 -7.78 -12.69
C LYS A 21 -6.65 -6.61 -12.12
N ILE A 22 -5.78 -6.87 -11.15
CA ILE A 22 -4.91 -5.85 -10.54
C ILE A 22 -3.88 -5.38 -11.56
N HIS A 23 -3.22 -6.30 -12.27
CA HIS A 23 -2.26 -5.96 -13.31
C HIS A 23 -2.87 -5.06 -14.40
N LYS A 24 -4.09 -5.38 -14.87
CA LYS A 24 -4.82 -4.52 -15.82
C LYS A 24 -5.17 -3.14 -15.24
N ALA A 25 -5.47 -3.05 -13.96
CA ALA A 25 -5.78 -1.77 -13.30
C ALA A 25 -4.52 -0.92 -13.08
N LEU A 26 -3.36 -1.55 -12.86
CA LEU A 26 -2.06 -0.88 -12.75
C LEU A 26 -1.57 -0.31 -14.09
N GLY A 27 -1.92 -0.95 -15.21
CA GLY A 27 -1.43 -0.53 -16.53
C GLY A 27 0.07 -0.76 -16.68
N ASP A 28 0.80 0.24 -17.19
CA ASP A 28 2.22 0.12 -17.55
C ASP A 28 3.20 0.36 -16.38
N ILE A 29 2.73 0.21 -15.13
CA ILE A 29 3.58 0.36 -13.94
C ILE A 29 4.57 -0.82 -13.85
N GLU A 30 5.83 -0.51 -13.59
CA GLU A 30 6.86 -1.52 -13.32
C GLU A 30 6.57 -2.26 -12.00
N ILE A 31 6.52 -3.58 -12.06
CA ILE A 31 6.34 -4.45 -10.88
C ILE A 31 7.72 -4.99 -10.47
N SER A 32 8.21 -4.57 -9.31
CA SER A 32 9.51 -5.02 -8.78
C SER A 32 9.39 -6.36 -8.07
N THR A 33 10.32 -7.28 -8.32
CA THR A 33 10.33 -8.57 -7.62
C THR A 33 11.19 -8.51 -6.35
N LYS A 34 10.81 -9.28 -5.33
CA LYS A 34 11.56 -9.34 -4.07
C LYS A 34 11.53 -10.72 -3.42
N LEU A 35 12.58 -10.99 -2.66
CA LEU A 35 12.65 -12.12 -1.72
C LEU A 35 12.45 -11.68 -0.27
N SER A 36 12.86 -10.46 0.08
CA SER A 36 12.60 -9.86 1.38
C SER A 36 11.10 -9.61 1.57
N TYR A 37 10.58 -9.87 2.78
CA TYR A 37 9.17 -9.62 3.07
C TYR A 37 8.82 -8.12 3.02
N SER A 38 9.67 -7.27 3.58
CA SER A 38 9.55 -5.82 3.41
C SER A 38 9.90 -5.39 1.98
N CYS A 39 9.11 -4.47 1.41
CA CYS A 39 9.44 -3.82 0.14
C CYS A 39 10.72 -2.97 0.23
N CYS A 40 11.09 -2.52 1.44
CA CYS A 40 12.35 -1.80 1.69
C CYS A 40 13.60 -2.68 1.50
N GLY A 41 13.43 -4.00 1.38
CA GLY A 41 14.50 -4.90 0.97
C GLY A 41 14.88 -4.79 -0.51
N ILE A 42 14.08 -4.10 -1.33
CA ILE A 42 14.46 -3.71 -2.69
C ILE A 42 15.39 -2.50 -2.59
N ASN A 43 16.67 -2.67 -2.94
CA ASN A 43 17.71 -1.67 -2.73
C ASN A 43 17.36 -0.26 -3.27
N SER A 44 16.64 -0.19 -4.40
CA SER A 44 16.25 1.08 -5.02
C SER A 44 14.99 1.72 -4.42
N PHE A 45 14.16 0.98 -3.68
CA PHE A 45 12.80 1.41 -3.34
C PHE A 45 12.79 2.69 -2.52
N LYS A 46 13.50 2.72 -1.38
CA LYS A 46 13.56 3.93 -0.53
C LYS A 46 14.22 5.12 -1.24
N ALA A 47 15.24 4.85 -2.05
CA ALA A 47 15.92 5.88 -2.83
C ALA A 47 14.98 6.50 -3.87
N GLN A 48 14.13 5.68 -4.53
CA GLN A 48 13.10 6.15 -5.46
C GLN A 48 12.06 7.02 -4.75
N LEU A 49 11.56 6.60 -3.58
CA LEU A 49 10.62 7.39 -2.78
C LEU A 49 11.18 8.78 -2.45
N ARG A 50 12.42 8.84 -1.96
CA ARG A 50 13.09 10.11 -1.62
C ARG A 50 13.39 10.95 -2.86
N ALA A 51 13.81 10.35 -3.97
CA ALA A 51 14.05 11.06 -5.22
C ALA A 51 12.76 11.71 -5.77
N GLN A 52 11.61 11.07 -5.57
CA GLN A 52 10.29 11.59 -5.93
C GLN A 52 9.69 12.53 -4.87
N LYS A 53 10.41 12.81 -3.79
CA LYS A 53 9.95 13.65 -2.66
C LYS A 53 8.64 13.16 -2.06
N ILE A 54 8.51 11.84 -1.94
CA ILE A 54 7.36 11.21 -1.30
C ILE A 54 7.64 11.16 0.20
N ASP A 55 6.76 11.77 0.98
CA ASP A 55 6.84 11.77 2.46
C ASP A 55 5.74 10.93 3.11
N GLN A 56 4.61 10.72 2.41
CA GLN A 56 3.46 9.94 2.87
C GLN A 56 3.16 8.78 1.91
N LEU A 57 2.81 7.62 2.48
CA LEU A 57 2.47 6.42 1.73
C LEU A 57 1.21 5.77 2.28
N VAL A 58 0.32 5.37 1.38
CA VAL A 58 -0.77 4.44 1.68
C VAL A 58 -0.35 3.05 1.21
N ILE A 59 -0.39 2.07 2.12
CA ILE A 59 -0.03 0.68 1.84
C ILE A 59 -1.30 -0.16 1.76
N CYS A 60 -1.39 -0.99 0.71
CA CYS A 60 -2.38 -2.03 0.53
C CYS A 60 -1.72 -3.35 0.07
N GLY A 61 -2.48 -4.44 0.07
CA GLY A 61 -2.02 -5.76 -0.40
C GLY A 61 -1.89 -6.82 0.70
N ILE A 62 -1.10 -7.85 0.42
CA ILE A 62 -1.00 -9.05 1.27
C ILE A 62 0.45 -9.49 1.50
N GLU A 63 0.77 -10.18 2.59
CA GLU A 63 -0.10 -10.44 3.75
C GLU A 63 0.05 -9.36 4.82
N SER A 64 -1.06 -8.99 5.47
CA SER A 64 -1.09 -7.97 6.53
C SER A 64 -0.04 -8.22 7.61
N HIS A 65 0.10 -9.46 8.07
CA HIS A 65 1.01 -9.84 9.16
C HIS A 65 2.46 -10.10 8.74
N VAL A 66 2.76 -10.09 7.44
CA VAL A 66 4.10 -10.41 6.91
C VAL A 66 4.65 -9.22 6.12
N CYS A 67 4.31 -9.11 4.84
CA CYS A 67 4.89 -8.12 3.94
C CYS A 67 4.41 -6.71 4.26
N VAL A 68 3.10 -6.54 4.52
CA VAL A 68 2.53 -5.23 4.84
C VAL A 68 3.09 -4.72 6.17
N TRP A 69 3.07 -5.54 7.22
CA TRP A 69 3.65 -5.21 8.53
C TRP A 69 5.12 -4.80 8.45
N GLN A 70 5.98 -5.62 7.84
CA GLN A 70 7.41 -5.31 7.77
C GLN A 70 7.69 -4.08 6.90
N THR A 71 6.95 -3.90 5.81
CA THR A 71 7.09 -2.70 4.95
C THR A 71 6.67 -1.44 5.70
N ALA A 72 5.52 -1.48 6.39
CA ALA A 72 5.01 -0.33 7.13
C ALA A 72 5.95 0.07 8.27
N MET A 73 6.48 -0.91 9.00
CA MET A 73 7.47 -0.67 10.05
C MET A 73 8.75 -0.06 9.50
N ASP A 74 9.36 -0.66 8.47
CA ASP A 74 10.63 -0.15 7.92
C ASP A 74 10.48 1.28 7.39
N LEU A 75 9.38 1.58 6.70
CA LEU A 75 9.10 2.93 6.21
C LEU A 75 8.85 3.92 7.36
N SER A 76 8.11 3.52 8.39
CA SER A 76 7.88 4.34 9.56
C SER A 76 9.19 4.64 10.31
N ASP A 77 10.05 3.63 10.49
CA ASP A 77 11.36 3.77 11.14
C ASP A 77 12.31 4.68 10.34
N ASP A 78 12.15 4.71 9.01
CA ASP A 78 12.86 5.63 8.11
C ASP A 78 12.21 7.04 8.00
N GLY A 79 11.19 7.32 8.82
CA GLY A 79 10.57 8.64 8.94
C GLY A 79 9.57 8.99 7.84
N PHE A 80 9.00 8.01 7.15
CA PHE A 80 7.85 8.23 6.26
C PHE A 80 6.54 8.21 7.07
N GLN A 81 5.55 8.98 6.63
CA GLN A 81 4.19 8.90 7.16
C GLN A 81 3.47 7.74 6.49
N VAL A 82 3.14 6.70 7.25
CA VAL A 82 2.57 5.47 6.70
C VAL A 82 1.15 5.28 7.18
N GLU A 83 0.26 5.07 6.22
CA GLU A 83 -1.11 4.62 6.44
C GLU A 83 -1.34 3.25 5.80
N VAL A 84 -2.06 2.39 6.49
CA VAL A 84 -2.44 1.07 5.97
C VAL A 84 -3.94 1.04 5.69
N ALA A 85 -4.32 0.82 4.43
CA ALA A 85 -5.70 0.72 4.00
C ALA A 85 -6.27 -0.65 4.41
N VAL A 86 -6.97 -0.70 5.55
CA VAL A 86 -7.31 -1.97 6.21
C VAL A 86 -8.25 -2.84 5.37
N ASP A 87 -9.19 -2.22 4.66
CA ASP A 87 -10.13 -2.84 3.73
C ASP A 87 -9.51 -3.25 2.39
N ALA A 88 -8.26 -2.86 2.14
CA ALA A 88 -7.45 -3.29 0.99
C ALA A 88 -6.23 -4.12 1.42
N THR A 89 -6.24 -4.69 2.63
CA THR A 89 -5.24 -5.67 3.07
C THR A 89 -5.89 -6.93 3.59
N ALA A 90 -5.17 -8.05 3.53
CA ALA A 90 -5.66 -9.32 4.03
C ALA A 90 -4.53 -10.24 4.48
N SER A 91 -4.86 -11.27 5.25
CA SER A 91 -4.01 -12.43 5.51
C SER A 91 -4.84 -13.70 5.34
N ARG A 92 -4.18 -14.84 5.14
CA ARG A 92 -4.89 -16.13 5.01
C ARG A 92 -5.80 -16.45 6.19
N LYS A 93 -5.41 -16.10 7.42
CA LYS A 93 -6.26 -16.24 8.61
C LYS A 93 -6.65 -14.87 9.14
N ASN A 94 -7.91 -14.75 9.55
CA ASN A 94 -8.42 -13.51 10.14
C ASN A 94 -7.68 -13.13 11.43
N THR A 95 -7.30 -14.12 12.24
CA THR A 95 -6.50 -13.89 13.47
C THR A 95 -5.14 -13.25 13.18
N ASP A 96 -4.51 -13.61 12.05
CA ASP A 96 -3.22 -13.04 11.67
C ASP A 96 -3.41 -11.60 11.18
N HIS A 97 -4.45 -11.37 10.37
CA HIS A 97 -4.83 -10.05 9.88
C HIS A 97 -5.16 -9.07 11.02
N GLU A 98 -6.09 -9.42 11.91
CA GLU A 98 -6.52 -8.56 13.01
C GLU A 98 -5.39 -8.24 13.99
N ASN A 99 -4.56 -9.25 14.33
CA ASN A 99 -3.42 -9.02 15.20
C ASN A 99 -2.37 -8.11 14.54
N ALA A 100 -2.15 -8.23 13.23
CA ALA A 100 -1.24 -7.37 12.51
C ALA A 100 -1.70 -5.91 12.52
N LEU A 101 -2.98 -5.65 12.21
CA LEU A 101 -3.54 -4.30 12.24
C LEU A 101 -3.45 -3.69 13.64
N LYS A 102 -3.82 -4.45 14.68
CA LYS A 102 -3.68 -4.01 16.08
C LYS A 102 -2.23 -3.67 16.42
N ARG A 103 -1.28 -4.49 15.96
CA ARG A 103 0.15 -4.27 16.19
C ARG A 103 0.67 -3.03 15.44
N MET A 104 0.20 -2.77 14.22
CA MET A 104 0.48 -1.54 13.46
C MET A 104 0.05 -0.30 14.24
N THR A 105 -1.20 -0.26 14.68
CA THR A 105 -1.70 0.87 15.48
C THR A 105 -0.89 1.06 16.77
N GLN A 106 -0.53 -0.03 17.46
CA GLN A 106 0.29 0.03 18.67
C GLN A 106 1.72 0.51 18.43
N ALA A 107 2.25 0.29 17.23
CA ALA A 107 3.56 0.78 16.81
C ALA A 107 3.53 2.23 16.28
N GLY A 108 2.36 2.89 16.27
CA GLY A 108 2.20 4.26 15.79
C GLY A 108 1.97 4.37 14.27
N ILE A 109 1.77 3.25 13.57
CA ILE A 109 1.37 3.25 12.16
C ILE A 109 -0.12 3.56 12.07
N MET A 110 -0.47 4.53 11.22
CA MET A 110 -1.87 4.92 11.02
C MET A 110 -2.61 3.87 10.17
N THR A 111 -3.90 3.73 10.44
CA THR A 111 -4.80 2.87 9.65
C THR A 111 -5.86 3.73 9.00
N THR A 112 -6.16 3.46 7.74
CA THR A 112 -7.17 4.15 6.95
C THR A 112 -8.06 3.14 6.24
N THR A 113 -9.05 3.60 5.51
CA THR A 113 -9.78 2.81 4.51
C THR A 113 -9.57 3.39 3.13
N VAL A 114 -9.89 2.64 2.07
CA VAL A 114 -9.84 3.16 0.70
C VAL A 114 -10.69 4.43 0.58
N GLU A 115 -11.88 4.45 1.18
CA GLU A 115 -12.78 5.60 1.16
C GLU A 115 -12.20 6.81 1.92
N MET A 116 -11.65 6.59 3.13
CA MET A 116 -11.04 7.65 3.93
C MET A 116 -9.87 8.29 3.18
N ALA A 117 -8.92 7.49 2.70
CA ALA A 117 -7.75 7.97 1.98
C ALA A 117 -8.13 8.79 0.73
N LEU A 118 -9.14 8.33 -0.03
CA LEU A 118 -9.60 9.05 -1.21
C LEU A 118 -10.24 10.39 -0.89
N PHE A 119 -11.03 10.49 0.18
CA PHE A 119 -11.67 11.76 0.56
C PHE A 119 -10.72 12.71 1.29
N GLU A 120 -9.78 12.21 2.08
CA GLU A 120 -8.71 13.01 2.69
C GLU A 120 -7.87 13.70 1.62
N LEU A 121 -7.53 12.99 0.54
CA LEU A 121 -6.78 13.56 -0.59
C LEU A 121 -7.59 14.55 -1.44
N LEU A 122 -8.93 14.46 -1.43
CA LEU A 122 -9.78 15.38 -2.20
C LEU A 122 -10.01 16.70 -1.47
N GLU A 123 -10.13 16.66 -0.14
CA GLU A 123 -10.49 17.76 0.78
C GLU A 123 -11.85 18.43 0.54
N VAL A 124 -12.30 18.54 -0.72
CA VAL A 124 -13.53 19.20 -1.14
C VAL A 124 -14.39 18.31 -2.04
N ALA A 125 -15.71 18.42 -1.88
CA ALA A 125 -16.71 17.64 -2.61
C ALA A 125 -17.11 18.28 -3.95
N GLU A 126 -16.14 18.72 -4.75
CA GLU A 126 -16.38 19.42 -6.02
C GLU A 126 -15.41 19.04 -7.14
N GLY A 127 -15.77 19.42 -8.37
CA GLY A 127 -14.96 19.17 -9.56
C GLY A 127 -15.08 17.77 -10.17
N ASP A 128 -14.37 17.56 -11.29
CA ASP A 128 -14.46 16.31 -12.06
C ASP A 128 -13.72 15.15 -11.39
N VAL A 129 -12.69 15.44 -10.59
CA VAL A 129 -11.96 14.42 -9.82
C VAL A 129 -12.86 13.83 -8.73
N PHE A 130 -13.58 14.66 -7.97
CA PHE A 130 -14.57 14.20 -7.00
C PHE A 130 -15.62 13.29 -7.64
N LYS A 131 -16.18 13.69 -8.79
CA LYS A 131 -17.17 12.86 -9.51
C LYS A 131 -16.61 11.50 -9.94
N LYS A 132 -15.32 11.42 -10.29
CA LYS A 132 -14.65 10.15 -10.62
C LYS A 132 -14.47 9.29 -9.38
N VAL A 133 -13.99 9.86 -8.27
CA VAL A 133 -13.82 9.15 -6.99
C VAL A 133 -15.15 8.64 -6.46
N LEU A 134 -16.21 9.45 -6.51
CA LEU A 134 -17.55 9.06 -6.06
C LEU A 134 -18.11 7.84 -6.82
N LYS A 135 -17.68 7.61 -8.06
CA LYS A 135 -18.06 6.42 -8.86
C LYS A 135 -17.28 5.15 -8.48
N LEU A 136 -16.15 5.29 -7.78
CA LEU A 136 -15.36 4.15 -7.32
C LEU A 136 -15.88 3.60 -5.98
N ILE A 137 -16.51 4.47 -5.18
CA ILE A 137 -16.97 4.16 -3.82
C ILE A 137 -18.45 3.71 -3.81
N LYS A 138 -19.25 4.13 -4.79
CA LYS A 138 -20.64 3.70 -4.98
C LYS A 138 -20.74 2.41 -5.77
#